data_AF-A0A414HS03-F1
#
_entry.id   AF-A0A414HS03-F1
#
_cell.length_a   1.000
_cell.length_b   1.000
_cell.length_c   1.000
_cell.angle_alpha   90.00
_cell.angle_beta   90.00
_cell.angle_gamma   90.00
#
_symmetry.space_group_name_H-M   'P 1'
#
loop_
_entity.id
_entity.type
_entity.pdbx_description
1 polymer ?
#
loop_
_entity_poly.entity_id
_entity_poly.type
_entity_poly.pdbx_seq_one_letter_code
_entity_poly.pdbx_strand_id
1 'polypeptide(L)'
;MKKLIEWLGMSNRWKHLVGGLIIGIFAFGWFTAMYAGVLTAGALEYKDKVYGGRWDWIDFGLTVAGAMIGQLIGGTLIWNN
;
A
#
# COMPACT_ATOMS: atom_id res chain seq x y z
N MET A 1 10.25 -17.86 7.46
CA MET A 1 10.70 -17.03 6.31
C MET A 1 10.13 -17.50 4.98
N LYS A 2 10.37 -18.74 4.53
CA LYS A 2 9.80 -19.26 3.26
C LYS A 2 8.28 -19.08 3.14
N LYS A 3 7.53 -19.47 4.18
CA LYS A 3 6.07 -19.29 4.27
C LYS A 3 5.60 -17.83 4.14
N LEU A 4 6.38 -16.86 4.63
CA LEU A 4 6.01 -15.44 4.57
C LEU A 4 6.24 -14.87 3.16
N ILE A 5 7.36 -15.26 2.53
CA ILE A 5 7.68 -14.86 1.15
C ILE A 5 6.69 -15.47 0.17
N GLU A 6 6.35 -16.76 0.35
CA GLU A 6 5.29 -17.42 -0.42
C GLU A 6 3.94 -16.72 -0.22
N TRP A 7 3.60 -16.37 1.04
CA TRP A 7 2.37 -15.65 1.35
C TRP A 7 2.30 -14.25 0.71
N LEU A 8 3.43 -13.52 0.66
CA LEU A 8 3.55 -12.24 -0.06
C LEU A 8 3.57 -12.39 -1.59
N GLY A 9 3.97 -13.56 -2.09
CA GLY A 9 3.92 -13.91 -3.51
C GLY A 9 2.50 -14.22 -3.98
N MET A 10 1.64 -14.77 -3.12
CA MET A 10 0.23 -15.01 -3.45
C MET A 10 -0.50 -13.72 -3.81
N SER A 11 -1.35 -13.78 -4.83
CA SER A 11 -2.10 -12.62 -5.37
C SER A 11 -1.24 -11.44 -5.86
N ASN A 12 0.09 -11.56 -5.91
CA ASN A 12 0.99 -10.42 -6.05
C ASN A 12 0.89 -9.39 -4.91
N ARG A 13 0.57 -9.82 -3.68
CA ARG A 13 0.48 -8.97 -2.46
C ARG A 13 1.65 -8.02 -2.25
N TRP A 14 2.86 -8.46 -2.59
CA TRP A 14 4.05 -7.61 -2.52
C TRP A 14 3.93 -6.32 -3.36
N LYS A 15 3.19 -6.34 -4.49
CA LYS A 15 2.95 -5.16 -5.34
C LYS A 15 2.04 -4.16 -4.64
N HIS A 16 1.05 -4.62 -3.89
CA HIS A 16 0.17 -3.76 -3.09
C HIS A 16 0.96 -3.03 -2.00
N LEU A 17 1.86 -3.75 -1.33
CA LEU A 17 2.74 -3.19 -0.31
C LEU A 17 3.74 -2.18 -0.90
N VAL A 18 4.41 -2.52 -2.00
CA VAL A 18 5.37 -1.63 -2.67
C VAL A 18 4.69 -0.40 -3.26
N GLY A 19 3.52 -0.56 -3.88
CA GLY A 19 2.71 0.55 -4.39
C GLY A 19 2.34 1.53 -3.28
N GLY A 20 1.85 1.01 -2.15
CA GLY A 20 1.61 1.80 -0.95
C GLY A 20 2.86 2.53 -0.48
N LEU A 21 4.00 1.85 -0.39
CA LEU A 21 5.27 2.42 0.06
C LEU A 21 5.73 3.60 -0.79
N ILE A 22 5.60 3.52 -2.11
CA ILE A 22 5.93 4.62 -3.02
C ILE A 22 5.01 5.83 -2.75
N ILE A 23 3.70 5.61 -2.59
CA ILE A 23 2.75 6.67 -2.25
C ILE A 23 3.17 7.36 -0.95
N GLY A 24 3.49 6.58 0.08
CA GLY A 24 3.91 7.10 1.37
C GLY A 24 5.19 7.92 1.31
N ILE A 25 6.19 7.48 0.55
CA ILE A 25 7.44 8.23 0.38
C ILE A 25 7.17 9.62 -0.21
N PHE A 26 6.29 9.72 -1.20
CA PHE A 26 5.99 10.98 -1.89
C PHE A 26 4.73 11.70 -1.39
N ALA A 27 4.24 11.35 -0.19
CA ALA A 27 3.05 11.97 0.37
C ALA A 27 3.34 13.31 1.08
N PHE A 28 4.59 13.60 1.42
CA PHE A 28 5.05 14.83 2.09
C PHE A 28 4.32 15.17 3.40
N GLY A 29 3.58 14.22 3.98
CA GLY A 29 2.73 14.46 5.13
C GLY A 29 1.85 13.26 5.48
N TRP A 30 1.56 13.10 6.77
CA TRP A 30 0.77 11.99 7.29
C TRP A 30 -0.66 11.98 6.79
N PHE A 31 -1.30 13.14 6.74
CA PHE A 31 -2.66 13.26 6.21
C PHE A 31 -2.71 12.83 4.74
N THR A 32 -1.82 13.34 3.90
CA THR A 32 -1.74 13.00 2.47
C THR A 32 -1.42 11.53 2.27
N ALA A 33 -0.54 10.94 3.08
CA ALA A 33 -0.18 9.53 2.98
C ALA A 33 -1.36 8.61 3.25
N MET A 34 -2.12 8.89 4.31
CA MET A 34 -3.31 8.12 4.65
C MET A 34 -4.43 8.34 3.63
N TYR A 35 -4.65 9.58 3.22
CA TYR A 35 -5.68 9.92 2.24
C TYR A 35 -5.39 9.25 0.89
N ALA A 36 -4.20 9.41 0.33
CA ALA A 36 -3.80 8.81 -0.93
C ALA A 36 -3.73 7.27 -0.83
N GLY A 37 -3.20 6.74 0.28
CA GLY A 37 -3.09 5.30 0.52
C GLY A 37 -4.45 4.60 0.57
N VAL A 38 -5.39 5.13 1.36
CA VAL A 38 -6.75 4.58 1.50
C VAL A 38 -7.54 4.69 0.21
N LEU A 39 -7.49 5.85 -0.47
CA LEU A 39 -8.19 6.02 -1.74
C LEU A 39 -7.63 5.10 -2.84
N THR A 40 -6.31 4.97 -2.92
CA THR A 40 -5.68 4.08 -3.91
C THR A 40 -6.00 2.62 -3.64
N ALA A 41 -5.90 2.20 -2.37
CA ALA A 41 -6.29 0.85 -1.96
C ALA A 41 -7.75 0.57 -2.32
N GLY A 42 -8.66 1.48 -1.99
CA GLY A 42 -10.08 1.33 -2.32
C GLY A 42 -10.36 1.33 -3.82
N ALA A 43 -9.67 2.16 -4.60
CA ALA A 43 -9.80 2.19 -6.05
C ALA A 43 -9.32 0.90 -6.73
N LEU A 44 -8.21 0.32 -6.25
CA LEU A 44 -7.67 -0.94 -6.75
C LEU A 44 -8.64 -2.10 -6.49
N GLU A 45 -9.15 -2.21 -5.26
CA GLU A 45 -10.11 -3.26 -4.91
C GLU A 45 -11.48 -3.08 -5.58
N TYR A 46 -11.93 -1.82 -5.75
CA TYR A 46 -13.13 -1.52 -6.52
C TYR A 46 -12.97 -1.92 -7.99
N LYS A 47 -11.83 -1.58 -8.60
CA LYS A 47 -11.49 -2.01 -9.95
C LYS A 47 -11.55 -3.54 -10.04
N ASP A 48 -10.91 -4.27 -9.12
CA ASP A 48 -10.92 -5.73 -9.14
C ASP A 48 -12.34 -6.32 -9.02
N LYS A 49 -13.18 -5.75 -8.16
CA LYS A 49 -14.62 -6.08 -8.07
C LYS A 49 -15.38 -5.88 -9.39
N VAL A 50 -15.13 -4.77 -10.10
CA VAL A 50 -15.81 -4.45 -11.36
C VAL A 50 -15.39 -5.41 -12.49
N TYR A 51 -14.14 -5.87 -12.50
CA TYR A 51 -13.66 -6.86 -13.48
C TYR A 51 -13.94 -8.32 -13.09
N GLY A 52 -14.85 -8.57 -12.15
CA GLY A 52 -15.27 -9.91 -11.73
C GLY A 52 -14.38 -10.58 -10.68
N GLY A 53 -13.38 -9.86 -10.16
CA GLY A 53 -12.59 -10.25 -9.00
C GLY A 53 -13.37 -10.12 -7.68
N ARG A 54 -12.75 -10.58 -6.59
CA ARG A 54 -13.28 -10.43 -5.23
C ARG A 54 -12.48 -9.36 -4.50
N TRP A 55 -13.16 -8.58 -3.68
CA TRP A 55 -12.50 -7.65 -2.77
C TRP A 55 -11.61 -8.42 -1.78
N ASP A 56 -10.33 -8.09 -1.73
CA ASP A 56 -9.36 -8.65 -0.80
C ASP A 56 -8.93 -7.58 0.23
N TRP A 57 -9.38 -7.77 1.47
CA TRP A 57 -9.01 -6.90 2.58
C TRP A 57 -7.52 -6.95 2.93
N ILE A 58 -6.82 -8.04 2.57
CA ILE A 58 -5.38 -8.16 2.76
C ILE A 58 -4.67 -7.24 1.77
N ASP A 59 -5.07 -7.24 0.50
CA ASP A 59 -4.48 -6.39 -0.53
C ASP A 59 -4.74 -4.90 -0.23
N PHE A 60 -5.96 -4.56 0.21
CA PHE A 60 -6.29 -3.24 0.75
C PHE A 60 -5.38 -2.85 1.93
N GLY A 61 -5.30 -3.72 2.93
CA GLY A 61 -4.51 -3.48 4.14
C GLY A 61 -3.02 -3.34 3.85
N LEU A 62 -2.49 -4.11 2.90
CA LEU A 62 -1.09 -4.03 2.49
C LEU A 62 -0.77 -2.71 1.78
N THR A 63 -1.67 -2.19 0.94
CA THR A 63 -1.48 -0.86 0.33
C THR A 63 -1.49 0.24 1.37
N VAL A 64 -2.42 0.21 2.33
CA VAL A 64 -2.48 1.21 3.42
C VAL A 64 -1.24 1.11 4.33
N ALA A 65 -0.86 -0.10 4.73
CA ALA A 65 0.34 -0.33 5.53
C ALA A 65 1.61 0.12 4.80
N GLY A 66 1.69 -0.15 3.49
CA GLY A 66 2.75 0.36 2.63
C GLY A 66 2.84 1.88 2.70
N ALA A 67 1.72 2.60 2.55
CA ALA A 67 1.70 4.06 2.63
C ALA A 67 2.16 4.60 3.99
N MET A 68 1.78 3.95 5.09
CA MET A 68 2.27 4.30 6.43
C MET A 68 3.78 4.12 6.56
N ILE A 69 4.32 2.98 6.10
CA ILE A 69 5.76 2.70 6.13
C ILE A 69 6.52 3.68 5.23
N GLY A 70 6.00 3.95 4.04
CA GLY A 70 6.58 4.91 3.11
C GLY A 70 6.62 6.31 3.71
N GLN A 71 5.57 6.74 4.40
CA GLN A 71 5.54 8.06 5.07
C GLN A 71 6.47 8.12 6.28
N LEU A 72 6.64 7.02 7.02
CA LEU A 72 7.69 6.95 8.04
C LEU A 72 9.06 7.19 7.41
N ILE A 73 9.40 6.48 6.34
CA ILE A 73 10.69 6.61 5.66
C ILE A 73 10.85 8.00 5.05
N GLY A 74 9.92 8.42 4.19
CA GLY A 74 9.98 9.72 3.51
C GLY A 74 9.97 10.88 4.50
N GLY A 75 9.06 10.84 5.47
CA GLY A 75 8.90 11.88 6.47
C GLY A 75 9.98 11.91 7.56
N THR A 76 10.83 10.90 7.73
CA THR A 76 11.93 10.95 8.72
C THR A 76 13.31 11.01 8.09
N LEU A 77 13.51 10.39 6.93
CA LEU A 77 14.85 10.20 6.34
C LEU A 77 15.07 11.03 5.07
N ILE A 78 14.01 11.38 4.34
CA ILE A 78 14.12 12.01 3.01
C ILE A 78 13.77 13.50 3.06
N TRP A 79 12.59 13.85 3.58
CA TRP A 79 12.05 15.22 3.48
C TRP A 79 12.27 16.08 4.73
N ASN A 80 12.74 15.50 5.83
CA ASN A 80 12.98 16.17 7.11
C ASN A 80 14.47 16.43 7.40
N ASN A 81 15.34 16.25 6.41
CA ASN A 81 16.75 16.70 6.41
C ASN A 81 16.90 17.92 5.50
#